data_AF-A0A1F6QU91-F1
#
_entry.id   AF-A0A1F6QU91-F1
#
_cell.length_a   1.000
_cell.length_b   1.000
_cell.length_c   1.000
_cell.angle_alpha   90.00
_cell.angle_beta   90.00
_cell.angle_gamma   90.00
#
_symmetry.space_group_name_H-M   'P 1'
#
loop_
_entity.id
_entity.type
_entity.pdbx_description
1 polymer ?
#
loop_
_entity_poly.entity_id
_entity_poly.type
_entity_poly.pdbx_seq_one_letter_code
_entity_poly.pdbx_strand_id
1 'polypeptide(L)'
;MGTFPISSSKATIVCREINRKKFSYAKKFLENLIDEKDSIKGKYFTKTSKEILKLLNQLESNAKALNVDTSTLNLFISAHRGATMFRGRRDRRHGVQLKSSHVQAVLSDKNGFRKKVR
;
A
#
# COMPACT_ATOMS: atom_id res chain seq x y z
N MET A 1 5.94 -1.35 7.66
CA MET A 1 5.44 0.02 7.37
C MET A 1 6.43 0.74 6.47
N GLY A 2 6.00 1.67 5.62
CA GLY A 2 6.91 2.43 4.75
C GLY A 2 6.40 3.83 4.43
N THR A 3 7.32 4.77 4.20
CA THR A 3 7.03 6.14 3.76
C THR A 3 7.33 6.27 2.28
N PHE A 4 6.34 6.71 1.49
CA PHE A 4 6.44 6.73 0.03
C PHE A 4 6.15 8.13 -0.54
N PRO A 5 6.83 8.54 -1.63
CA PRO A 5 6.65 9.82 -2.30
C PRO A 5 5.40 9.82 -3.21
N ILE A 6 4.26 9.48 -2.63
CA ILE A 6 2.94 9.35 -3.27
C ILE A 6 1.89 10.18 -2.55
N SER A 7 0.78 10.45 -3.25
CA SER A 7 -0.36 11.18 -2.69
C SER A 7 -1.15 10.31 -1.73
N SER A 8 -1.45 10.82 -0.54
CA SER A 8 -2.18 10.06 0.50
C SER A 8 -3.60 9.70 0.05
N SER A 9 -4.27 10.61 -0.67
CA SER A 9 -5.59 10.35 -1.26
C SER A 9 -5.59 9.19 -2.26
N LYS A 10 -4.60 9.14 -3.15
CA LYS A 10 -4.47 8.07 -4.16
C LYS A 10 -4.10 6.75 -3.49
N ALA A 11 -3.16 6.78 -2.53
CA ALA A 11 -2.79 5.61 -1.74
C ALA A 11 -4.00 5.05 -0.97
N THR A 12 -4.85 5.91 -0.41
CA THR A 12 -6.08 5.50 0.30
C THR A 12 -7.06 4.78 -0.62
N ILE A 13 -7.24 5.27 -1.85
CA ILE A 13 -8.13 4.63 -2.84
C ILE A 13 -7.63 3.22 -3.16
N VAL A 14 -6.34 3.09 -3.50
CA VAL A 14 -5.75 1.79 -3.83
C VAL A 14 -5.78 0.85 -2.63
N CYS A 15 -5.38 1.33 -1.44
CA CYS A 15 -5.38 0.51 -0.22
C CYS A 15 -6.78 0.01 0.14
N ARG A 16 -7.83 0.82 -0.04
CA ARG A 16 -9.21 0.40 0.24
C ARG A 16 -9.63 -0.83 -0.58
N GLU A 17 -9.17 -0.94 -1.81
CA GLU A 17 -9.57 -2.01 -2.72
C GLU A 17 -8.91 -3.36 -2.39
N ILE A 18 -7.63 -3.31 -2.02
CA ILE A 18 -6.85 -4.50 -1.65
C ILE A 18 -7.01 -4.90 -0.17
N ASN A 19 -7.56 -4.02 0.67
CA ASN A 19 -7.73 -4.28 2.09
C ASN A 19 -8.71 -5.43 2.33
N ARG A 20 -8.37 -6.32 3.28
CA ARG A 20 -9.13 -7.53 3.64
C ARG A 20 -9.26 -8.56 2.51
N LYS A 21 -8.43 -8.46 1.48
CA LYS A 21 -8.32 -9.48 0.43
C LYS A 21 -7.14 -10.42 0.74
N LYS A 22 -7.11 -11.57 0.06
CA LYS A 22 -5.96 -12.48 0.12
C LYS A 22 -4.71 -11.79 -0.42
N PHE A 23 -3.56 -12.09 0.16
CA PHE A 23 -2.28 -11.51 -0.25
C PHE A 23 -1.96 -11.79 -1.73
N SER A 24 -2.19 -13.01 -2.19
CA SER A 24 -2.00 -13.41 -3.61
C SER A 24 -2.86 -12.57 -4.56
N TYR A 25 -4.13 -12.33 -4.21
CA TYR A 25 -5.02 -11.47 -5.00
C TYR A 25 -4.51 -10.03 -5.06
N ALA A 26 -4.08 -9.49 -3.92
CA ALA A 26 -3.59 -8.11 -3.84
C ALA A 26 -2.37 -7.88 -4.75
N LYS A 27 -1.40 -8.80 -4.78
CA LYS A 27 -0.25 -8.71 -5.69
C LYS A 27 -0.68 -8.70 -7.16
N LYS A 28 -1.48 -9.68 -7.56
CA LYS A 28 -1.97 -9.81 -8.94
C LYS A 28 -2.75 -8.58 -9.38
N PHE A 29 -3.61 -8.05 -8.51
CA PHE A 29 -4.39 -6.85 -8.80
C PHE A 29 -3.51 -5.61 -9.00
N LEU A 30 -2.46 -5.44 -8.18
CA LEU A 30 -1.51 -4.33 -8.35
C LEU A 30 -0.69 -4.45 -9.63
N GLU A 31 -0.30 -5.66 -10.02
CA GLU A 31 0.37 -5.93 -11.31
C GLU A 31 -0.56 -5.59 -12.48
N ASN A 32 -1.82 -6.01 -12.45
CA ASN A 32 -2.80 -5.66 -13.47
C ASN A 32 -3.06 -4.14 -13.57
N LEU A 33 -3.02 -3.42 -12.44
CA LEU A 33 -3.10 -1.96 -12.43
C LEU A 33 -1.87 -1.29 -13.05
N ILE A 34 -0.69 -1.92 -12.95
CA ILE A 34 0.54 -1.43 -13.57
C ILE A 34 0.53 -1.69 -15.08
N ASP A 35 0.01 -2.84 -15.49
CA ASP A 35 -0.19 -3.26 -16.89
C ASP A 35 -1.41 -2.60 -17.56
N GLU A 36 -2.16 -1.76 -16.81
CA GLU A 36 -3.36 -1.07 -17.28
C GLU A 36 -4.50 -2.01 -17.75
N LYS A 37 -4.53 -3.25 -17.23
CA LYS A 37 -5.57 -4.25 -17.50
C LYS A 37 -6.82 -4.04 -16.65
N ASP A 38 -6.61 -3.72 -15.37
CA ASP A 38 -7.67 -3.42 -14.41
C ASP A 38 -7.65 -1.93 -14.07
N SER A 39 -8.81 -1.33 -13.80
CA SER A 39 -8.89 0.08 -13.39
C SER A 39 -9.72 0.26 -12.13
N ILE A 40 -9.36 1.25 -11.30
CA ILE A 40 -10.18 1.70 -10.17
C ILE A 40 -10.87 2.99 -10.58
N LYS A 41 -12.19 2.94 -10.79
CA LYS A 41 -13.00 4.09 -11.22
C LYS A 41 -12.43 4.77 -12.48
N GLY A 42 -12.00 3.97 -13.46
CA GLY A 42 -11.42 4.44 -14.72
C GLY A 42 -9.99 4.99 -14.61
N LYS A 43 -9.28 4.74 -13.49
CA LYS A 43 -7.87 5.16 -13.30
C LYS A 43 -7.01 3.98 -12.86
N TYR A 44 -5.79 3.91 -13.38
CA TYR A 44 -4.86 2.80 -13.14
C TYR A 44 -3.95 2.99 -11.92
N PHE A 45 -3.70 4.24 -11.51
CA PHE A 45 -2.85 4.57 -10.35
C PHE A 45 -1.42 3.98 -10.39
N THR A 46 -0.86 3.74 -11.58
CA THR A 46 0.44 3.09 -11.84
C THR A 46 1.57 3.41 -10.84
N LYS A 47 1.88 4.69 -10.59
CA LYS A 47 2.92 5.08 -9.62
C LYS A 47 2.63 4.59 -8.20
N THR A 48 1.37 4.67 -7.77
CA THR A 48 0.95 4.27 -6.42
C THR A 48 1.03 2.75 -6.30
N SER A 49 0.58 2.02 -7.32
CA SER A 49 0.63 0.56 -7.38
C SER A 49 2.07 0.03 -7.33
N LYS A 50 3.01 0.66 -8.03
CA LYS A 50 4.46 0.30 -7.98
C LYS A 50 5.05 0.39 -6.58
N GLU A 51 4.79 1.49 -5.86
CA GLU A 51 5.30 1.68 -4.50
C GLU A 51 4.67 0.71 -3.50
N ILE A 52 3.36 0.45 -3.62
CA ILE A 52 2.68 -0.53 -2.76
C ILE A 52 3.15 -1.94 -3.07
N LEU A 53 3.38 -2.31 -4.34
CA LEU A 53 3.92 -3.61 -4.72
C LEU A 53 5.31 -3.85 -4.09
N LYS A 54 6.17 -2.81 -4.07
CA LYS A 54 7.46 -2.86 -3.37
C LYS A 54 7.29 -3.17 -1.87
N LEU A 55 6.30 -2.54 -1.21
CA LEU A 55 5.96 -2.84 0.18
C LEU A 55 5.50 -4.31 0.35
N LEU A 56 4.65 -4.83 -0.55
CA LEU A 56 4.18 -6.22 -0.48
C LEU A 56 5.32 -7.22 -0.66
N ASN A 57 6.28 -6.94 -1.55
CA ASN A 57 7.47 -7.79 -1.73
C ASN A 57 8.35 -7.82 -0.47
N GLN A 58 8.47 -6.69 0.24
CA GLN A 58 9.14 -6.65 1.54
C GLN A 58 8.39 -7.48 2.59
N LEU A 59 7.05 -7.39 2.63
CA LEU A 59 6.24 -8.23 3.53
C LEU A 59 6.41 -9.72 3.24
N GLU A 60 6.47 -10.12 1.97
CA GLU A 60 6.69 -11.51 1.58
C GLU A 60 8.07 -12.00 2.02
N SER A 61 9.12 -11.20 1.84
CA SER A 61 10.46 -11.52 2.34
C SER A 61 10.46 -11.74 3.85
N ASN A 62 9.73 -10.91 4.59
CA ASN A 62 9.60 -11.04 6.05
C ASN A 62 8.80 -12.28 6.44
N ALA A 63 7.71 -12.59 5.72
CA ALA A 63 6.92 -13.80 5.98
C ALA A 63 7.72 -15.08 5.71
N LYS A 64 8.53 -15.09 4.65
CA LYS A 64 9.48 -16.18 4.35
C LYS A 64 10.49 -16.37 5.48
N ALA A 65 11.04 -15.28 6.02
CA ALA A 65 11.95 -15.36 7.17
C ALA A 65 11.28 -15.92 8.44
N LEU A 66 9.96 -15.76 8.57
CA LEU A 66 9.15 -16.31 9.66
C LEU A 66 8.57 -17.71 9.36
N ASN A 67 8.88 -18.30 8.19
CA ASN A 67 8.35 -19.58 7.71
C ASN A 67 6.80 -19.64 7.68
N VAL A 68 6.13 -18.52 7.42
CA VAL A 68 4.67 -18.46 7.29
C VAL A 68 4.29 -18.51 5.82
N ASP A 69 3.33 -19.38 5.48
CA ASP A 69 2.79 -19.41 4.12
C ASP A 69 1.97 -18.14 3.83
N THR A 70 2.26 -17.49 2.70
CA THR A 70 1.64 -16.21 2.35
C THR A 70 0.32 -16.37 1.59
N SER A 71 0.03 -17.56 1.07
CA SER A 71 -1.13 -17.81 0.20
C SER A 71 -2.47 -17.74 0.95
N THR A 72 -2.46 -18.14 2.23
CA THR A 72 -3.63 -18.19 3.11
C THR A 72 -3.91 -16.88 3.82
N LEU A 73 -2.91 -15.99 3.89
CA LEU A 73 -2.98 -14.76 4.68
C LEU A 73 -3.86 -13.69 4.03
N ASN A 74 -4.63 -13.02 4.88
CA ASN A 74 -5.36 -11.81 4.52
C ASN A 74 -4.50 -10.57 4.75
N LEU A 75 -4.57 -9.64 3.79
CA LEU A 75 -3.85 -8.37 3.83
C LEU A 75 -4.72 -7.30 4.49
N PHE A 76 -4.25 -6.76 5.61
CA PHE A 76 -4.80 -5.54 6.21
C PHE A 76 -3.86 -4.38 5.89
N ILE A 77 -4.35 -3.38 5.16
CA ILE A 77 -3.52 -2.26 4.71
C ILE A 77 -4.25 -0.93 4.81
N SER A 78 -3.54 0.08 5.29
CA SER A 78 -4.02 1.44 5.42
C SER A 78 -2.96 2.44 4.96
N ALA A 79 -3.43 3.57 4.44
CA ALA A 79 -2.61 4.71 4.09
C ALA A 79 -2.96 5.90 4.98
N HIS A 80 -1.92 6.57 5.48
CA HIS A 80 -2.00 7.76 6.31
C HIS A 80 -1.20 8.90 5.68
N ARG A 81 -1.49 10.13 6.10
CA ARG A 81 -0.75 11.31 5.65
C ARG A 81 0.70 11.21 6.13
N GLY A 82 1.63 11.43 5.21
CA GLY A 82 3.05 11.50 5.50
C GLY A 82 3.46 12.80 6.21
N ALA A 83 4.71 12.84 6.67
CA ALA A 83 5.33 14.10 7.11
C ALA A 83 5.15 15.21 6.07
N THR A 84 4.76 16.39 6.53
CA THR A 84 4.62 17.58 5.69
C THR A 84 6.00 18.11 5.36
N MET A 85 6.43 17.92 4.11
CA MET A 85 7.71 18.43 3.59
C MET A 85 7.45 19.45 2.49
N PHE A 86 8.30 20.46 2.40
CA PHE A 86 8.21 21.50 1.37
C PHE A 86 9.39 21.40 0.40
N ARG A 87 9.17 21.84 -0.85
CA ARG A 87 10.25 21.92 -1.85
C ARG A 87 11.30 22.94 -1.43
N GLY A 88 12.57 22.62 -1.73
CA GLY A 88 13.72 23.46 -1.39
C GLY A 88 13.79 24.78 -2.17
N ARG A 89 14.56 25.74 -1.64
CA ARG A 89 14.63 27.14 -2.11
C ARG A 89 15.04 27.34 -3.56
N ARG A 90 15.80 26.41 -4.14
CA ARG A 90 16.30 26.51 -5.53
C ARG A 90 15.35 25.90 -6.57
N ASP A 91 14.21 25.34 -6.15
CA ASP A 91 13.20 24.80 -7.05
C ASP A 91 12.23 25.92 -7.49
N ARG A 92 11.85 25.94 -8.77
CA ARG A 92 10.83 26.87 -9.32
C ARG A 92 9.49 26.77 -8.56
N ARG A 93 9.23 25.64 -7.89
CA ARG A 93 8.03 25.40 -7.06
C ARG A 93 8.34 25.43 -5.56
N HIS A 94 9.25 26.31 -5.12
CA HIS A 94 9.55 26.52 -3.71
C HIS A 94 8.27 26.75 -2.87
N GLY A 95 8.25 26.24 -1.62
CA GLY A 95 7.10 26.38 -0.72
C GLY A 95 5.92 25.46 -1.03
N VAL A 96 5.92 24.74 -2.16
CA VAL A 96 4.89 23.74 -2.46
C VAL A 96 5.13 22.46 -1.64
N GLN A 97 4.06 21.93 -1.04
CA GLN A 97 4.10 20.70 -0.27
C GLN A 97 4.42 19.48 -1.17
N LEU A 98 5.39 18.69 -0.74
CA LEU A 98 5.71 17.40 -1.33
C LEU A 98 4.67 16.35 -0.91
N LYS A 99 4.34 15.47 -1.84
CA LYS A 99 3.44 14.34 -1.59
C LYS A 99 4.21 13.26 -0.84
N SER A 100 3.81 13.01 0.39
CA SER A 100 4.34 11.96 1.25
C SER A 100 3.19 11.21 1.90
N SER A 101 3.27 9.89 1.92
CA SER A 101 2.27 9.01 2.54
C SER A 101 2.96 7.92 3.35
N HIS A 102 2.40 7.62 4.52
CA HIS A 102 2.81 6.45 5.31
C HIS A 102 1.83 5.32 5.05
N VAL A 103 2.33 4.15 4.67
CA VAL A 103 1.51 2.96 4.42
C VAL A 103 1.89 1.88 5.44
N GLN A 104 0.87 1.35 6.11
CA GLN A 104 0.99 0.28 7.08
C GLN A 104 0.26 -0.94 6.54
N ALA A 105 0.92 -2.10 6.61
CA ALA A 105 0.38 -3.36 6.15
C ALA A 105 0.69 -4.45 7.18
N VAL A 106 -0.29 -5.32 7.42
CA VAL A 106 -0.24 -6.45 8.35
C VAL A 106 -0.86 -7.66 7.65
N LEU A 107 -0.25 -8.83 7.81
CA LEU A 107 -0.79 -10.11 7.36
C LEU A 107 -1.44 -10.83 8.54
N SER A 108 -2.57 -11.48 8.30
CA SER A 108 -3.28 -12.26 9.32
C SER A 108 -4.00 -13.47 8.73
N ASP A 109 -3.96 -14.61 9.42
CA ASP A 109 -4.66 -15.84 9.02
C ASP A 109 -6.19 -15.74 9.12
N LYS A 110 -6.70 -14.85 9.98
CA LYS A 110 -8.15 -14.71 10.22
C LYS A 110 -8.70 -13.48 9.51
N ASN A 111 -9.92 -13.59 8.96
CA ASN A 111 -10.68 -12.46 8.41
C ASN A 111 -11.03 -11.37 9.45
N GLY A 112 -10.66 -11.55 10.73
CA GLY A 112 -10.85 -10.54 11.76
C GLY A 112 -9.92 -10.74 12.94
N PHE A 113 -9.42 -9.63 13.48
CA PHE A 113 -8.95 -9.56 14.86
C PHE A 113 -10.15 -9.84 15.77
N ARG A 114 -10.35 -11.09 16.19
CA ARG A 114 -11.29 -11.37 17.30
C ARG A 114 -10.79 -10.55 18.48
N LYS A 115 -11.47 -9.45 18.83
CA LYS A 115 -11.34 -8.86 20.16
C LYS A 115 -11.68 -9.98 21.14
N LYS A 116 -10.72 -10.44 21.93
CA LYS A 116 -11.05 -11.15 23.17
C LYS A 116 -11.77 -10.12 24.02
N VAL A 117 -13.09 -10.17 24.03
CA VAL A 117 -13.89 -9.52 25.06
C VAL A 117 -13.53 -10.27 26.34
N ARG A 118 -12.86 -9.57 27.27
CA ARG A 118 -12.63 -10.05 28.63
C ARG A 118 -13.90 -9.84 29.42
#